data_AF-A0AAJ7R9V5-F1
#
_entry.id   AF-A0AAJ7R9V5-F1
#
_cell.length_a   1.000
_cell.length_b   1.000
_cell.length_c   1.000
_cell.angle_alpha   90.00
_cell.angle_beta   90.00
_cell.angle_gamma   90.00
#
_symmetry.space_group_name_H-M   'P 1'
#
loop_
_entity.id
_entity.type
_entity.pdbx_description
1 polymer ?
#
loop_
_entity_poly.entity_id
_entity_poly.type
_entity_poly.pdbx_seq_one_letter_code
_entity_poly.pdbx_strand_id
1 'polypeptide(L)'
;MFSLCSWMYVIVKMASPRIVTSVLKNLSPRSPRSVENLRQSLTPKTPVRKDLRVENHGISRTVDRNHLSPFNIDTPNRVKILNNGLQNVQRSLLGTGSFGRVYKASYKGNEVAAKIINRRKDSDLSVNAEKHATYLNHSNIVKVLGIDQGTSLSLITMELCGTSLQDLLDDSTLEKEERIRIWKAISCALDFCHRAGVVHADVKPKNILMAADGQPKLADFGSSVLMDELDFSSRKHVRFFASILKDDSNVIKNIVYFKGTPGYAAPEVIQGDFPSPASDIYSLGVLAWQMLSQKIPFAGFHAHTILYLTGKGKRPIDDNLDDGFNGTYKKLYRDMWSQDMKKRPMLRVIINKLSNMELRIVGIR
;
A
#
# COMPACT_ATOMS: atom_id res chain seq x y z
N MET A 1 42.16 -38.62 13.50
CA MET A 1 42.59 -37.21 13.37
C MET A 1 41.86 -36.62 12.17
N PHE A 2 41.15 -35.50 12.38
CA PHE A 2 40.60 -34.50 11.43
C PHE A 2 40.48 -34.87 9.92
N SER A 3 39.30 -34.82 9.29
CA SER A 3 38.44 -33.65 8.97
C SER A 3 38.85 -32.92 7.67
N LEU A 4 37.82 -32.70 6.83
CA LEU A 4 37.61 -31.61 5.86
C LEU A 4 38.25 -31.64 4.45
N CYS A 5 37.40 -31.16 3.52
CA CYS A 5 37.66 -30.71 2.14
C CYS A 5 38.00 -31.83 1.14
N SER A 6 37.38 -31.97 -0.03
CA SER A 6 36.88 -30.95 -0.95
C SER A 6 36.11 -31.64 -2.08
N TRP A 7 34.77 -31.55 -2.15
CA TRP A 7 34.01 -31.78 -3.39
C TRP A 7 32.88 -30.77 -3.47
N MET A 8 33.25 -29.53 -3.76
CA MET A 8 32.37 -28.46 -4.18
C MET A 8 32.52 -28.39 -5.70
N TYR A 9 31.52 -28.86 -6.46
CA TYR A 9 31.03 -28.30 -7.73
C TYR A 9 30.01 -29.26 -8.39
N VAL A 10 28.85 -28.70 -8.75
CA VAL A 10 27.83 -29.22 -9.69
C VAL A 10 27.02 -30.44 -9.24
N ILE A 11 25.82 -30.22 -8.67
CA ILE A 11 24.52 -30.57 -9.29
C ILE A 11 23.47 -29.58 -8.76
N VAL A 12 23.26 -28.48 -9.50
CA VAL A 12 22.04 -27.67 -9.43
C VAL A 12 21.11 -28.18 -10.53
N LYS A 13 20.10 -28.96 -10.16
CA LYS A 13 18.76 -29.03 -10.78
C LYS A 13 17.99 -30.21 -10.19
N MET A 14 16.67 -30.02 -10.09
CA MET A 14 15.63 -31.00 -9.73
C MET A 14 15.28 -31.08 -8.22
N ALA A 15 14.51 -30.10 -7.75
CA ALA A 15 13.50 -30.37 -6.72
C ALA A 15 12.10 -30.12 -7.33
N SER A 16 11.27 -31.15 -7.22
CA SER A 16 10.04 -31.39 -7.98
C SER A 16 8.81 -30.62 -7.46
N PRO A 17 7.85 -30.21 -8.32
CA PRO A 17 6.68 -29.39 -7.97
C PRO A 17 5.52 -30.18 -7.32
N ARG A 18 5.78 -31.07 -6.35
CA ARG A 18 4.76 -32.00 -5.82
C ARG A 18 4.20 -31.72 -4.42
N ILE A 19 4.66 -30.68 -3.72
CA ILE A 19 4.26 -30.47 -2.30
C ILE A 19 3.04 -29.53 -2.14
N VAL A 20 2.65 -28.73 -3.14
CA VAL A 20 1.53 -27.76 -3.01
C VAL A 20 0.16 -28.33 -3.44
N THR A 21 0.11 -29.53 -4.04
CA THR A 21 -1.13 -30.05 -4.64
C THR A 21 -2.00 -30.93 -3.75
N SER A 22 -1.55 -31.40 -2.57
CA SER A 22 -2.33 -32.35 -1.77
C SER A 22 -3.41 -31.72 -0.88
N VAL A 23 -3.28 -30.44 -0.50
CA VAL A 23 -4.20 -29.79 0.45
C VAL A 23 -5.48 -29.26 -0.23
N LEU A 24 -5.48 -29.09 -1.56
CA LEU A 24 -6.59 -28.49 -2.31
C LEU A 24 -7.57 -29.50 -2.94
N LYS A 25 -7.40 -30.81 -2.73
CA LYS A 25 -8.25 -31.84 -3.36
C LYS A 25 -9.55 -32.19 -2.61
N ASN A 26 -9.77 -31.68 -1.39
CA ASN A 26 -10.89 -32.13 -0.55
C ASN A 26 -11.99 -31.07 -0.30
N LEU A 27 -12.11 -30.05 -1.15
CA LEU A 27 -13.23 -29.10 -1.07
C LEU A 27 -14.10 -29.22 -2.32
N SER A 28 -15.12 -30.08 -2.23
CA SER A 28 -16.21 -30.15 -3.21
C SER A 28 -17.07 -28.86 -3.14
N PRO A 29 -17.45 -28.25 -4.27
CA PRO A 29 -18.26 -27.04 -4.27
C PRO A 29 -19.74 -27.39 -4.03
N ARG A 30 -20.34 -26.86 -2.97
CA ARG A 30 -21.81 -26.75 -2.88
C ARG A 30 -22.27 -25.49 -3.63
N SER A 31 -23.33 -25.62 -4.40
CA SER A 31 -23.96 -24.56 -5.21
C SER A 31 -24.42 -23.37 -4.35
N PRO A 32 -24.37 -22.13 -4.85
CA PRO A 32 -24.84 -20.97 -4.09
C PRO A 32 -26.38 -20.97 -4.04
N ARG A 33 -26.95 -21.03 -2.82
CA ARG A 33 -28.31 -20.55 -2.58
C ARG A 33 -28.27 -19.02 -2.46
N SER A 34 -29.21 -18.38 -3.13
CA SER A 34 -29.53 -16.95 -3.04
C SER A 34 -29.65 -16.49 -1.59
N VAL A 35 -28.86 -15.48 -1.21
CA VAL A 35 -29.08 -14.72 0.03
C VAL A 35 -29.05 -13.24 -0.32
N GLU A 36 -30.22 -12.77 -0.74
CA GLU A 36 -30.68 -11.41 -0.47
C GLU A 36 -30.66 -11.19 1.05
N ASN A 37 -30.27 -9.98 1.47
CA ASN A 37 -30.19 -9.47 2.84
C ASN A 37 -28.92 -9.81 3.64
N LEU A 38 -27.91 -8.95 3.48
CA LEU A 38 -27.05 -8.50 4.59
C LEU A 38 -26.54 -7.09 4.26
N ARG A 39 -27.37 -6.11 4.60
CA ARG A 39 -26.99 -4.69 4.62
C ARG A 39 -26.07 -4.43 5.81
N GLN A 40 -25.08 -3.58 5.55
CA GLN A 40 -24.36 -2.69 6.48
C GLN A 40 -23.22 -3.26 7.35
N SER A 41 -21.99 -2.84 7.01
CA SER A 41 -21.17 -2.08 7.96
C SER A 41 -20.42 -0.99 7.18
N LEU A 42 -20.84 0.27 7.36
CA LEU A 42 -20.18 1.44 6.81
C LEU A 42 -19.09 1.88 7.81
N THR A 43 -17.85 1.99 7.36
CA THR A 43 -16.76 2.59 8.15
C THR A 43 -16.85 4.12 8.13
N PRO A 44 -16.39 4.83 9.18
CA PRO A 44 -16.63 6.26 9.35
C PRO A 44 -15.86 7.11 8.32
N LYS A 45 -16.57 8.11 7.79
CA LYS A 45 -16.15 9.03 6.72
C LYS A 45 -15.26 10.16 7.23
N THR A 46 -14.33 10.62 6.39
CA THR A 46 -13.59 11.88 6.58
C THR A 46 -14.43 13.06 6.03
N PRO A 47 -14.53 14.23 6.70
CA PRO A 47 -15.37 15.32 6.22
C PRO A 47 -14.73 16.12 5.08
N VAL A 48 -15.53 16.43 4.05
CA VAL A 48 -15.21 17.32 2.92
C VAL A 48 -15.57 18.78 3.29
N ARG A 49 -14.71 19.74 2.91
CA ARG A 49 -14.94 21.19 3.09
C ARG A 49 -15.76 21.72 1.90
N LYS A 50 -16.94 22.33 2.16
CA LYS A 50 -17.73 23.07 1.16
C LYS A 50 -17.42 24.57 1.23
N ASP A 51 -17.31 25.19 0.07
CA ASP A 51 -17.03 26.62 -0.11
C ASP A 51 -18.12 27.51 0.52
N LEU A 52 -17.70 28.53 1.26
CA LEU A 52 -18.56 29.53 1.89
C LEU A 52 -18.77 30.71 0.94
N ARG A 53 -20.01 30.89 0.46
CA ARG A 53 -20.53 32.20 0.07
C ARG A 53 -20.91 32.97 1.33
N VAL A 54 -20.45 34.21 1.41
CA VAL A 54 -20.68 35.15 2.51
C VAL A 54 -22.07 35.75 2.38
N GLU A 55 -22.95 35.50 3.35
CA GLU A 55 -24.00 36.44 3.72
C GLU A 55 -24.09 36.53 5.24
N ASN A 56 -23.93 37.74 5.76
CA ASN A 56 -24.14 38.11 7.15
C ASN A 56 -25.61 37.87 7.52
N HIS A 57 -25.88 37.31 8.69
CA HIS A 57 -26.85 37.80 9.70
C HIS A 57 -26.74 36.91 10.95
N GLY A 58 -26.56 37.56 12.11
CA GLY A 58 -26.24 36.89 13.37
C GLY A 58 -27.42 36.16 13.99
N ILE A 59 -27.24 34.85 14.27
CA ILE A 59 -28.01 34.08 15.25
C ILE A 59 -27.10 33.02 15.88
N SER A 60 -27.04 33.03 17.21
CA SER A 60 -26.40 32.04 18.10
C SER A 60 -26.70 30.59 17.71
N ARG A 61 -25.68 29.80 17.31
CA ARG A 61 -25.79 28.34 17.12
C ARG A 61 -24.45 27.61 17.35
N THR A 62 -24.48 26.71 18.34
CA THR A 62 -23.82 25.38 18.40
C THR A 62 -22.42 25.23 17.81
N VAL A 63 -21.43 25.04 18.71
CA VAL A 63 -20.05 24.65 18.40
C VAL A 63 -20.01 23.42 17.49
N ASP A 64 -19.52 23.64 16.28
CA ASP A 64 -19.30 22.65 15.23
C ASP A 64 -18.27 21.60 15.69
N ARG A 65 -18.68 20.34 15.83
CA ARG A 65 -17.92 19.29 16.56
C ARG A 65 -16.77 18.64 15.77
N ASN A 66 -16.39 19.15 14.60
CA ASN A 66 -15.45 18.46 13.69
C ASN A 66 -14.07 19.11 13.46
N HIS A 67 -13.72 20.20 14.16
CA HIS A 67 -12.39 20.82 14.01
C HIS A 67 -11.68 20.99 15.36
N LEU A 68 -11.10 19.90 15.85
CA LEU A 68 -10.21 19.96 17.02
C LEU A 68 -8.82 20.42 16.58
N SER A 69 -8.23 21.34 17.35
CA SER A 69 -6.92 21.91 17.06
C SER A 69 -5.81 20.84 17.05
N PRO A 70 -4.85 20.89 16.11
CA PRO A 70 -3.71 19.97 16.09
C PRO A 70 -2.90 20.07 17.39
N PHE A 71 -2.39 18.95 17.88
CA PHE A 71 -1.45 18.94 19.03
C PHE A 71 -0.02 19.24 18.58
N ASN A 72 0.82 19.81 19.44
CA ASN A 72 2.18 20.20 19.11
C ASN A 72 3.20 19.05 19.29
N ILE A 73 4.17 18.96 18.39
CA ILE A 73 5.26 17.96 18.33
C ILE A 73 6.61 18.66 18.65
N ASP A 74 6.64 19.52 19.67
CA ASP A 74 7.89 20.02 20.23
C ASP A 74 8.63 18.93 21.02
N THR A 75 9.89 19.19 21.41
CA THR A 75 10.73 18.19 22.08
C THR A 75 10.09 17.61 23.35
N PRO A 76 9.53 18.41 24.28
CA PRO A 76 8.85 17.87 25.47
C PRO A 76 7.63 17.01 25.14
N ASN A 77 6.80 17.42 24.18
CA ASN A 77 5.60 16.66 23.82
C ASN A 77 5.94 15.37 23.08
N ARG A 78 6.98 15.36 22.25
CA ARG A 78 7.50 14.13 21.63
C ARG A 78 7.91 13.09 22.64
N VAL A 79 8.69 13.48 23.65
CA VAL A 79 9.13 12.57 24.72
C VAL A 79 7.93 12.00 25.48
N LYS A 80 6.92 12.83 25.78
CA LYS A 80 5.69 12.38 26.44
C LYS A 80 4.90 11.38 25.58
N ILE A 81 4.73 11.66 24.29
CA ILE A 81 4.03 10.76 23.34
C ILE A 81 4.76 9.42 23.26
N LEU A 82 6.10 9.43 23.20
CA LEU A 82 6.90 8.22 23.08
C LEU A 82 6.90 7.35 24.34
N ASN A 83 6.80 7.97 25.53
CA ASN A 83 6.79 7.24 26.80
C ASN A 83 5.40 6.75 27.19
N ASN A 84 4.38 7.59 27.00
CA ASN A 84 3.06 7.40 27.59
C ASN A 84 1.96 7.18 26.55
N GLY A 85 2.29 7.26 25.26
CA GLY A 85 1.30 7.37 24.19
C GLY A 85 0.58 8.72 24.19
N LEU A 86 -0.35 8.87 23.25
CA LEU A 86 -1.29 10.00 23.27
C LEU A 86 -2.37 9.73 24.33
N GLN A 87 -2.28 10.38 25.48
CA GLN A 87 -3.31 10.34 26.53
C GLN A 87 -4.48 11.30 26.20
N ASN A 88 -5.73 10.87 26.44
CA ASN A 88 -6.96 11.67 26.31
C ASN A 88 -7.15 12.39 24.96
N VAL A 89 -7.59 11.68 23.91
CA VAL A 89 -7.79 12.33 22.61
C VAL A 89 -9.09 11.92 21.91
N GLN A 90 -10.18 12.66 22.20
CA GLN A 90 -11.11 13.12 21.15
C GLN A 90 -10.37 14.20 20.34
N ARG A 91 -9.49 13.87 19.38
CA ARG A 91 -8.87 14.82 18.41
C ARG A 91 -8.36 14.15 17.14
N SER A 92 -8.60 14.85 16.03
CA SER A 92 -7.96 14.90 14.69
C SER A 92 -7.25 13.65 14.15
N LEU A 93 -7.79 12.47 14.39
CA LEU A 93 -7.39 11.23 13.72
C LEU A 93 -7.60 11.41 12.21
N LEU A 94 -6.52 11.26 11.44
CA LEU A 94 -6.56 11.26 9.97
C LEU A 94 -6.81 9.86 9.43
N GLY A 95 -6.34 8.83 10.13
CA GLY A 95 -6.58 7.45 9.73
C GLY A 95 -5.94 6.40 10.62
N THR A 96 -6.40 5.18 10.45
CA THR A 96 -5.84 3.97 11.06
C THR A 96 -5.26 3.08 9.96
N GLY A 97 -3.94 2.87 10.00
CA GLY A 97 -3.20 1.97 9.11
C GLY A 97 -2.91 0.63 9.77
N SER A 98 -2.30 -0.28 9.02
CA SER A 98 -1.84 -1.60 9.50
C SER A 98 -0.78 -1.50 10.61
N PHE A 99 0.00 -0.42 10.61
CA PHE A 99 1.14 -0.24 11.51
C PHE A 99 0.86 0.73 12.66
N GLY A 100 -0.23 1.49 12.62
CA GLY A 100 -0.46 2.52 13.63
C GLY A 100 -1.58 3.49 13.29
N ARG A 101 -1.65 4.55 14.09
CA ARG A 101 -2.63 5.64 13.94
C ARG A 101 -1.94 6.91 13.45
N VAL A 102 -2.58 7.62 12.53
CA VAL A 102 -2.09 8.87 11.96
C VAL A 102 -2.98 10.00 12.44
N TYR A 103 -2.38 11.06 12.97
CA TYR A 103 -3.08 12.22 13.49
C TYR A 103 -2.60 13.50 12.83
N LYS A 104 -3.48 14.49 12.76
CA LYS A 104 -3.10 15.87 12.42
C LYS A 104 -2.41 16.52 13.62
N ALA A 105 -1.26 17.12 13.40
CA ALA A 105 -0.45 17.74 14.44
C ALA A 105 0.22 19.03 13.93
N SER A 106 0.88 19.76 14.83
CA SER A 106 1.69 20.93 14.54
C SER A 106 3.16 20.62 14.84
N TYR A 107 4.07 20.99 13.95
CA TYR A 107 5.50 20.86 14.13
C TYR A 107 6.22 22.09 13.60
N LYS A 108 6.96 22.78 14.47
CA LYS A 108 7.64 24.05 14.17
C LYS A 108 6.70 25.09 13.52
N GLY A 109 5.47 25.18 14.02
CA GLY A 109 4.44 26.10 13.52
C GLY A 109 3.71 25.65 12.25
N ASN A 110 4.10 24.53 11.63
CA ASN A 110 3.47 24.00 10.42
C ASN A 110 2.53 22.84 10.75
N GLU A 111 1.43 22.69 10.01
CA GLU A 111 0.58 21.49 10.12
C GLU A 111 1.28 20.28 9.48
N VAL A 112 1.23 19.14 10.18
CA VAL A 112 1.91 17.90 9.80
C VAL A 112 1.03 16.68 10.08
N ALA A 113 1.38 15.56 9.47
CA ALA A 113 0.84 14.25 9.82
C ALA A 113 1.79 13.51 10.78
N ALA A 114 1.23 12.91 11.82
CA ALA A 114 1.96 12.22 12.88
C ALA A 114 1.50 10.77 13.00
N LYS A 115 2.32 9.83 12.54
CA LYS A 115 2.06 8.39 12.59
C LYS A 115 2.71 7.80 13.83
N ILE A 116 1.88 7.22 14.72
CA ILE A 116 2.32 6.58 15.96
C ILE A 116 2.18 5.07 15.81
N ILE A 117 3.30 4.38 15.98
CA ILE A 117 3.47 2.93 15.78
C ILE A 117 3.84 2.29 17.12
N ASN A 118 3.16 1.20 17.47
CA ASN A 118 3.52 0.40 18.63
C ASN A 118 4.74 -0.48 18.33
N ARG A 119 5.81 -0.37 19.14
CA ARG A 119 7.06 -1.12 19.03
C ARG A 119 6.95 -2.56 19.56
N ARG A 120 6.23 -3.44 18.85
CA ARG A 120 6.36 -4.90 18.98
C ARG A 120 7.51 -5.41 18.08
N LYS A 121 8.10 -6.59 18.32
CA LYS A 121 9.23 -7.11 17.51
C LYS A 121 9.02 -7.03 15.98
N ASP A 122 7.79 -7.19 15.48
CA ASP A 122 7.46 -7.08 14.04
C ASP A 122 7.36 -5.63 13.51
N SER A 123 7.18 -4.65 14.38
CA SER A 123 7.06 -3.24 14.02
C SER A 123 8.41 -2.52 13.91
N ASP A 124 9.48 -3.04 14.54
CA ASP A 124 10.82 -2.49 14.35
C ASP A 124 11.27 -2.61 12.88
N LEU A 125 10.84 -3.68 12.20
CA LEU A 125 11.01 -3.82 10.74
C LEU A 125 10.28 -2.71 9.97
N SER A 126 9.04 -2.41 10.34
CA SER A 126 8.25 -1.35 9.70
C SER A 126 8.86 0.03 9.92
N VAL A 127 9.37 0.30 11.12
CA VAL A 127 10.05 1.57 11.40
C VAL A 127 11.39 1.66 10.68
N ASN A 128 12.13 0.56 10.55
CA ASN A 128 13.35 0.55 9.72
C ASN A 128 13.04 0.82 8.25
N ALA A 129 11.98 0.19 7.71
CA ALA A 129 11.50 0.46 6.36
C ALA A 129 11.17 1.95 6.15
N GLU A 130 10.46 2.58 7.09
CA GLU A 130 10.16 4.02 7.07
C GLU A 130 11.40 4.91 7.26
N LYS A 131 12.44 4.44 7.98
CA LYS A 131 13.72 5.16 8.06
C LYS A 131 14.40 5.25 6.70
N HIS A 132 14.37 4.20 5.89
CA HIS A 132 14.93 4.27 4.55
C HIS A 132 14.17 5.26 3.66
N ALA A 133 12.87 5.41 3.87
CA ALA A 133 12.06 6.41 3.20
C ALA A 133 12.42 7.87 3.56
N THR A 134 13.14 8.13 4.66
CA THR A 134 13.57 9.49 5.03
C THR A 134 14.53 10.13 4.02
N TYR A 135 15.25 9.31 3.25
CA TYR A 135 16.17 9.78 2.20
C TYR A 135 15.46 9.93 0.84
N LEU A 136 14.20 9.52 0.73
CA LEU A 136 13.43 9.65 -0.50
C LEU A 136 12.83 11.05 -0.59
N ASN A 137 13.39 11.88 -1.46
CA ASN A 137 12.90 13.24 -1.71
C ASN A 137 12.46 13.37 -3.17
N HIS A 138 11.15 13.26 -3.40
CA HIS A 138 10.53 13.33 -4.72
C HIS A 138 9.15 14.01 -4.61
N SER A 139 8.74 14.76 -5.63
CA SER A 139 7.47 15.52 -5.63
C SER A 139 6.25 14.63 -5.40
N ASN A 140 6.27 13.40 -5.94
CA ASN A 140 5.22 12.39 -5.82
C ASN A 140 5.46 11.35 -4.70
N ILE A 141 6.27 11.67 -3.69
CA ILE A 141 6.45 10.87 -2.47
C ILE A 141 6.14 11.77 -1.27
N VAL A 142 5.42 11.23 -0.26
CA VAL A 142 5.17 11.95 0.99
C VAL A 142 6.49 12.13 1.74
N LYS A 143 6.86 13.37 2.00
CA LYS A 143 8.09 13.74 2.70
C LYS A 143 8.01 13.38 4.18
N VAL A 144 8.94 12.53 4.62
CA VAL A 144 9.18 12.28 6.04
C VAL A 144 10.05 13.42 6.61
N LEU A 145 9.55 14.08 7.64
CA LEU A 145 10.19 15.23 8.30
C LEU A 145 11.06 14.81 9.50
N GLY A 146 10.77 13.65 10.08
CA GLY A 146 11.54 13.10 11.20
C GLY A 146 10.97 11.79 11.72
N ILE A 147 11.83 10.98 12.32
CA ILE A 147 11.47 9.74 12.98
C ILE A 147 12.07 9.78 14.38
N ASP A 148 11.21 9.72 15.38
CA ASP A 148 11.60 9.68 16.79
C ASP A 148 11.22 8.31 17.37
N GLN A 149 12.17 7.67 18.05
CA GLN A 149 12.01 6.31 18.59
C GLN A 149 12.07 6.32 20.11
N GLY A 150 10.98 5.88 20.76
CA GLY A 150 10.90 5.61 22.20
C GLY A 150 11.05 4.13 22.52
N THR A 151 10.91 3.73 23.77
CA THR A 151 11.05 2.31 24.18
C THR A 151 9.92 1.43 23.64
N SER A 152 8.68 1.92 23.66
CA SER A 152 7.49 1.16 23.27
C SER A 152 6.76 1.73 22.06
N LEU A 153 7.10 2.95 21.63
CA LEU A 153 6.43 3.67 20.55
C LEU A 153 7.46 4.27 19.58
N SER A 154 7.08 4.39 18.31
CA SER A 154 7.77 5.23 17.33
C SER A 154 6.82 6.28 16.80
N LEU A 155 7.35 7.48 16.58
CA LEU A 155 6.64 8.62 16.01
C LEU A 155 7.30 9.00 14.69
N ILE A 156 6.52 8.97 13.62
CA ILE A 156 6.96 9.41 12.29
C ILE A 156 6.20 10.70 11.98
N THR A 157 6.94 11.79 11.80
CA THR A 157 6.42 13.10 11.43
C THR A 157 6.57 13.27 9.92
N MET A 158 5.50 13.63 9.22
CA MET A 158 5.44 13.71 7.75
C MET A 158 4.75 15.00 7.32
N GLU A 159 4.96 15.42 6.07
CA GLU A 159 4.13 16.48 5.49
C GLU A 159 2.64 16.09 5.55
N LEU A 160 1.78 17.08 5.76
CA LEU A 160 0.34 16.87 5.76
C LEU A 160 -0.18 16.88 4.32
N CYS A 161 -0.82 15.80 3.90
CA CYS A 161 -1.59 15.73 2.66
C CYS A 161 -3.10 15.75 2.97
N GLY A 162 -3.92 15.87 1.92
CA GLY A 162 -5.37 15.74 1.99
C GLY A 162 -5.82 14.28 2.13
N THR A 163 -6.87 13.92 1.41
CA THR A 163 -7.46 12.57 1.46
C THR A 163 -6.66 11.56 0.66
N SER A 164 -6.92 10.26 0.88
CA SER A 164 -6.35 9.21 0.05
C SER A 164 -7.07 9.11 -1.30
N LEU A 165 -6.40 8.53 -2.29
CA LEU A 165 -7.03 8.18 -3.56
C LEU A 165 -8.17 7.18 -3.37
N GLN A 166 -8.14 6.34 -2.34
CA GLN A 166 -9.27 5.48 -2.02
C GLN A 166 -10.51 6.31 -1.64
N ASP A 167 -10.33 7.32 -0.78
CA ASP A 167 -11.45 8.20 -0.40
C ASP A 167 -12.00 8.94 -1.63
N LEU A 168 -11.12 9.39 -2.53
CA LEU A 168 -11.52 10.04 -3.77
C LEU A 168 -12.33 9.13 -4.70
N LEU A 169 -11.94 7.86 -4.82
CA LEU A 169 -12.64 6.84 -5.60
C LEU A 169 -13.97 6.41 -4.96
N ASP A 170 -14.08 6.49 -3.64
CA ASP A 170 -15.33 6.19 -2.92
C ASP A 170 -16.35 7.33 -3.09
N ASP A 171 -15.88 8.57 -3.22
CA ASP A 171 -16.72 9.76 -3.34
C ASP A 171 -17.07 10.13 -4.81
N SER A 172 -16.19 9.83 -5.77
CA SER A 172 -16.33 10.32 -7.14
C SER A 172 -15.63 9.45 -8.18
N THR A 173 -16.07 9.57 -9.43
CA THR A 173 -15.38 8.96 -10.58
C THR A 173 -14.26 9.87 -11.07
N LEU A 174 -13.10 9.29 -11.36
CA LEU A 174 -11.97 10.05 -11.91
C LEU A 174 -12.12 10.25 -13.41
N GLU A 175 -11.97 11.50 -13.86
CA GLU A 175 -11.86 11.83 -15.28
C GLU A 175 -10.60 11.23 -15.91
N LYS A 176 -10.61 11.10 -17.23
CA LYS A 176 -9.56 10.44 -18.01
C LYS A 176 -8.18 11.06 -17.77
N GLU A 177 -8.14 12.38 -17.76
CA GLU A 177 -6.98 13.24 -17.52
C GLU A 177 -6.36 12.93 -16.15
N GLU A 178 -7.22 12.89 -15.13
CA GLU A 178 -6.83 12.69 -13.75
C GLU A 178 -6.27 11.28 -13.53
N ARG A 179 -6.88 10.26 -14.14
CA ARG A 179 -6.36 8.87 -14.11
C ARG A 179 -4.94 8.80 -14.66
N ILE A 180 -4.67 9.44 -15.81
CA ILE A 180 -3.32 9.45 -16.40
C ILE A 180 -2.33 10.22 -15.54
N ARG A 181 -2.73 11.39 -15.02
CA ARG A 181 -1.90 12.22 -14.16
C ARG A 181 -1.45 11.46 -12.91
N ILE A 182 -2.40 10.81 -12.22
CA ILE A 182 -2.13 9.98 -11.04
C ILE A 182 -1.25 8.79 -11.41
N TRP A 183 -1.61 8.03 -12.44
CA TRP A 183 -0.87 6.82 -12.83
C TRP A 183 0.58 7.14 -13.19
N LYS A 184 0.82 8.24 -13.92
CA LYS A 184 2.14 8.70 -14.32
C LYS A 184 2.96 9.16 -13.12
N ALA A 185 2.39 10.00 -12.26
CA ALA A 185 3.05 10.48 -11.05
C ALA A 185 3.51 9.34 -10.12
N ILE A 186 2.66 8.34 -9.89
CA ILE A 186 3.02 7.17 -9.07
C ILE A 186 4.03 6.27 -9.78
N SER A 187 3.98 6.17 -11.11
CA SER A 187 5.04 5.49 -11.88
C SER A 187 6.39 6.17 -11.70
N CYS A 188 6.45 7.50 -11.72
CA CYS A 188 7.67 8.27 -11.48
C CYS A 188 8.19 8.09 -10.04
N ALA A 189 7.29 8.13 -9.05
CA ALA A 189 7.64 7.87 -7.66
C ALA A 189 8.28 6.48 -7.48
N LEU A 190 7.68 5.44 -8.07
CA LEU A 190 8.23 4.09 -8.01
C LEU A 190 9.56 3.96 -8.75
N ASP A 191 9.73 4.63 -9.90
CA ASP A 191 11.02 4.59 -10.65
C ASP A 191 12.14 5.19 -9.80
N PHE A 192 11.84 6.29 -9.10
CA PHE A 192 12.76 6.90 -8.14
C PHE A 192 13.08 5.95 -6.98
N CYS A 193 12.07 5.34 -6.34
CA CYS A 193 12.28 4.36 -5.26
C CYS A 193 13.16 3.19 -5.72
N HIS A 194 12.86 2.61 -6.89
CA HIS A 194 13.55 1.43 -7.39
C HIS A 194 15.02 1.72 -7.71
N ARG A 195 15.34 2.91 -8.24
CA ARG A 195 16.73 3.34 -8.45
C ARG A 195 17.49 3.58 -7.14
N ALA A 196 16.77 3.94 -6.08
CA ALA A 196 17.31 4.05 -4.72
C ALA A 196 17.37 2.71 -3.98
N GLY A 197 17.07 1.59 -4.65
CA GLY A 197 17.11 0.25 -4.04
C GLY A 197 15.95 -0.03 -3.09
N VAL A 198 14.83 0.71 -3.17
CA VAL A 198 13.66 0.55 -2.31
C VAL A 198 12.48 -0.01 -3.10
N VAL A 199 11.91 -1.14 -2.66
CA VAL A 199 10.63 -1.68 -3.14
C VAL A 199 9.53 -1.26 -2.18
N HIS A 200 8.43 -0.69 -2.67
CA HIS A 200 7.34 -0.20 -1.80
C HIS A 200 6.52 -1.34 -1.18
N ALA A 201 6.23 -2.39 -1.95
CA ALA A 201 5.57 -3.64 -1.57
C ALA A 201 4.09 -3.56 -1.14
N ASP A 202 3.50 -2.36 -1.00
CA ASP A 202 2.06 -2.19 -0.70
C ASP A 202 1.43 -1.03 -1.49
N VAL A 203 1.66 -0.97 -2.81
CA VAL A 203 1.07 0.05 -3.69
C VAL A 203 -0.44 -0.20 -3.84
N LYS A 204 -1.26 0.77 -3.42
CA LYS A 204 -2.73 0.73 -3.47
C LYS A 204 -3.32 2.13 -3.29
N PRO A 205 -4.60 2.39 -3.64
CA PRO A 205 -5.17 3.74 -3.54
C PRO A 205 -5.12 4.34 -2.13
N LYS A 206 -5.28 3.52 -1.08
CA LYS A 206 -5.19 3.98 0.32
C LYS A 206 -3.82 4.55 0.69
N ASN A 207 -2.76 4.14 -0.02
CA ASN A 207 -1.39 4.57 0.19
C ASN A 207 -0.96 5.67 -0.81
N ILE A 208 -1.91 6.25 -1.55
CA ILE A 208 -1.68 7.42 -2.41
C ILE A 208 -2.48 8.56 -1.81
N LEU A 209 -1.80 9.62 -1.37
CA LEU A 209 -2.43 10.80 -0.80
C LEU A 209 -2.49 11.92 -1.83
N MET A 210 -3.58 12.68 -1.82
CA MET A 210 -3.72 13.87 -2.65
C MET A 210 -3.26 15.08 -1.84
N ALA A 211 -2.18 15.73 -2.25
CA ALA A 211 -1.71 16.96 -1.63
C ALA A 211 -2.67 18.13 -1.90
N ALA A 212 -2.54 19.21 -1.14
CA ALA A 212 -3.44 20.37 -1.23
C ALA A 212 -3.39 21.08 -2.60
N ASP A 213 -2.26 20.98 -3.30
CA ASP A 213 -2.06 21.46 -4.68
C ASP A 213 -2.56 20.46 -5.74
N GLY A 214 -3.24 19.39 -5.30
CA GLY A 214 -3.73 18.31 -6.14
C GLY A 214 -2.67 17.28 -6.53
N GLN A 215 -1.41 17.38 -6.11
CA GLN A 215 -0.39 16.40 -6.50
C GLN A 215 -0.59 15.05 -5.79
N PRO A 216 -0.64 13.93 -6.53
CA PRO A 216 -0.65 12.60 -5.93
C PRO A 216 0.74 12.25 -5.38
N LYS A 217 0.76 11.69 -4.17
CA LYS A 217 1.97 11.32 -3.45
C LYS A 217 1.87 9.91 -2.88
N LEU A 218 2.87 9.09 -3.16
CA LEU A 218 3.00 7.76 -2.58
C LEU A 218 3.40 7.88 -1.09
N ALA A 219 2.71 7.14 -0.23
CA ALA A 219 2.83 7.17 1.22
C ALA A 219 2.90 5.75 1.81
N ASP A 220 3.24 5.66 3.10
CA ASP A 220 3.26 4.41 3.89
C ASP A 220 4.29 3.37 3.40
N PHE A 221 5.57 3.66 3.68
CA PHE A 221 6.68 2.76 3.40
C PHE A 221 6.85 1.68 4.49
N GLY A 222 5.87 1.50 5.38
CA GLY A 222 5.93 0.54 6.48
C GLY A 222 6.04 -0.93 6.07
N SER A 223 5.77 -1.24 4.79
CA SER A 223 5.95 -2.56 4.17
C SER A 223 7.18 -2.66 3.25
N SER A 224 7.92 -1.55 3.06
CA SER A 224 8.99 -1.49 2.05
C SER A 224 10.18 -2.40 2.37
N VAL A 225 10.90 -2.78 1.32
CA VAL A 225 12.04 -3.70 1.38
C VAL A 225 13.22 -3.08 0.64
N LEU A 226 14.42 -3.22 1.19
CA LEU A 226 15.67 -2.84 0.52
C LEU A 226 16.17 -3.97 -0.38
N MET A 227 16.59 -3.61 -1.60
CA MET A 227 17.11 -4.57 -2.57
C MET A 227 18.49 -5.11 -2.16
N ASP A 228 19.36 -4.28 -1.57
CA ASP A 228 20.71 -4.70 -1.15
C ASP A 228 20.70 -5.66 0.06
N GLU A 229 19.60 -5.70 0.82
CA GLU A 229 19.41 -6.70 1.88
C GLU A 229 19.09 -8.09 1.33
N LEU A 230 18.82 -8.24 0.02
CA LEU A 230 18.52 -9.53 -0.61
C LEU A 230 19.78 -10.33 -0.98
N ASP A 231 20.98 -9.72 -0.99
CA ASP A 231 22.24 -10.35 -1.40
C ASP A 231 23.03 -11.01 -0.25
N PHE A 232 22.70 -10.74 1.02
CA PHE A 232 23.44 -11.31 2.15
C PHE A 232 22.86 -12.65 2.63
N SER A 233 23.33 -13.73 2.01
CA SER A 233 23.47 -15.09 2.56
C SER A 233 22.45 -15.55 3.63
N SER A 234 21.60 -16.50 3.23
CA SER A 234 21.28 -17.71 4.00
C SER A 234 20.90 -17.54 5.49
N ARG A 235 19.60 -17.78 5.80
CA ARG A 235 19.05 -18.15 7.13
C ARG A 235 18.50 -17.07 8.08
N LYS A 236 18.37 -15.80 7.70
CA LYS A 236 17.51 -14.82 8.45
C LYS A 236 16.17 -14.49 7.78
N HIS A 237 15.99 -14.95 6.55
CA HIS A 237 14.96 -14.51 5.60
C HIS A 237 13.64 -15.29 5.64
N VAL A 238 13.46 -16.20 6.62
CA VAL A 238 12.19 -16.92 6.83
C VAL A 238 11.18 -16.11 7.65
N ARG A 239 11.60 -15.01 8.31
CA ARG A 239 10.73 -14.24 9.22
C ARG A 239 9.92 -13.11 8.58
N PHE A 240 10.16 -12.74 7.33
CA PHE A 240 9.35 -11.69 6.70
C PHE A 240 7.90 -12.15 6.45
N PHE A 241 7.68 -13.47 6.38
CA PHE A 241 6.38 -14.11 6.14
C PHE A 241 5.97 -15.17 7.18
N ALA A 242 6.75 -15.39 8.24
CA ALA A 242 6.44 -16.34 9.30
C ALA A 242 6.44 -15.68 10.69
N SER A 243 5.28 -15.21 11.12
CA SER A 243 4.97 -15.05 12.55
C SER A 243 4.06 -16.22 12.95
N ILE A 244 4.66 -17.20 13.64
CA ILE A 244 3.94 -18.31 14.26
C ILE A 244 3.06 -17.72 15.37
N LEU A 245 1.76 -17.97 15.29
CA LEU A 245 0.90 -17.95 16.47
C LEU A 245 1.51 -18.94 17.47
N LYS A 246 2.15 -18.43 18.52
CA LYS A 246 2.32 -19.20 19.75
C LYS A 246 0.94 -19.30 20.39
N ASP A 247 0.19 -20.29 19.96
CA ASP A 247 -0.88 -20.85 20.78
C ASP A 247 -0.37 -22.21 21.27
N ASP A 248 -0.61 -22.56 22.53
CA ASP A 248 0.01 -23.69 23.25
C ASP A 248 -0.33 -25.08 22.67
N SER A 249 -0.98 -25.13 21.50
CA SER A 249 -1.16 -26.35 20.73
C SER A 249 0.01 -26.52 19.75
N ASN A 250 0.84 -27.54 20.00
CA ASN A 250 1.98 -27.99 19.18
C ASN A 250 1.64 -28.42 17.73
N VAL A 251 0.59 -27.86 17.11
CA VAL A 251 0.26 -28.06 15.71
C VAL A 251 0.93 -26.95 14.91
N ILE A 252 2.07 -27.28 14.27
CA ILE A 252 2.71 -26.43 13.26
C ILE A 252 1.73 -26.28 12.09
N LYS A 253 0.82 -25.31 12.16
CA LYS A 253 0.10 -24.80 10.99
C LYS A 253 1.06 -23.81 10.33
N ASN A 254 1.71 -24.26 9.25
CA ASN A 254 2.45 -23.39 8.32
C ASN A 254 1.48 -22.46 7.59
N ILE A 255 0.88 -21.51 8.31
CA ILE A 255 0.14 -20.40 7.72
C ILE A 255 1.17 -19.30 7.47
N VAL A 256 1.56 -19.16 6.21
CA VAL A 256 2.29 -17.98 5.74
C VAL A 256 1.42 -16.76 6.03
N TYR A 257 1.85 -15.91 6.95
CA TYR A 257 1.15 -14.66 7.23
C TYR A 257 1.50 -13.67 6.12
N PHE A 258 0.61 -13.56 5.14
CA PHE A 258 0.76 -12.59 4.05
C PHE A 258 0.69 -11.15 4.61
N LYS A 259 1.81 -10.42 4.55
CA LYS A 259 1.85 -8.97 4.80
C LYS A 259 1.60 -8.24 3.48
N GLY A 260 0.45 -7.59 3.36
CA GLY A 260 0.06 -6.80 2.20
C GLY A 260 -1.46 -6.77 2.03
N THR A 261 -1.94 -6.07 1.01
CA THR A 261 -3.38 -6.02 0.69
C THR A 261 -3.71 -7.06 -0.39
N PRO A 262 -4.49 -8.13 -0.10
CA PRO A 262 -4.63 -9.30 -0.98
C PRO A 262 -5.00 -8.99 -2.44
N GLY A 263 -5.84 -7.98 -2.67
CA GLY A 263 -6.28 -7.60 -4.01
C GLY A 263 -5.19 -7.01 -4.92
N TYR A 264 -4.08 -6.52 -4.35
CA TYR A 264 -2.99 -5.85 -5.08
C TYR A 264 -1.70 -6.66 -5.08
N ALA A 265 -1.66 -7.77 -4.34
CA ALA A 265 -0.50 -8.61 -4.17
C ALA A 265 -0.10 -9.32 -5.46
N ALA A 266 1.18 -9.26 -5.83
CA ALA A 266 1.67 -9.94 -7.01
C ALA A 266 1.72 -11.47 -6.80
N PRO A 267 1.45 -12.30 -7.82
CA PRO A 267 1.36 -13.75 -7.67
C PRO A 267 2.59 -14.41 -7.07
N GLU A 268 3.80 -13.95 -7.41
CA GLU A 268 5.06 -14.44 -6.86
C GLU A 268 5.18 -14.15 -5.37
N VAL A 269 4.73 -12.97 -4.91
CA VAL A 269 4.76 -12.59 -3.49
C VAL A 269 3.78 -13.45 -2.70
N ILE A 270 2.62 -13.76 -3.28
CA ILE A 270 1.64 -14.68 -2.70
C ILE A 270 2.21 -16.11 -2.59
N GLN A 271 3.08 -16.50 -3.52
CA GLN A 271 3.77 -17.80 -3.52
C GLN A 271 4.97 -17.85 -2.56
N GLY A 272 5.34 -16.72 -1.95
CA GLY A 272 6.40 -16.63 -0.95
C GLY A 272 7.70 -16.02 -1.45
N ASP A 273 7.77 -15.55 -2.70
CA ASP A 273 8.92 -14.80 -3.19
C ASP A 273 9.00 -13.41 -2.52
N PHE A 274 10.21 -12.85 -2.49
CA PHE A 274 10.42 -11.50 -1.96
C PHE A 274 9.76 -10.45 -2.87
N PRO A 275 9.18 -9.38 -2.27
CA PRO A 275 8.79 -8.20 -3.04
C PRO A 275 9.95 -7.68 -3.89
N SER A 276 9.64 -7.28 -5.11
CA SER A 276 10.60 -6.80 -6.10
C SER A 276 10.04 -5.58 -6.85
N PRO A 277 10.86 -4.87 -7.65
CA PRO A 277 10.35 -3.86 -8.58
C PRO A 277 9.17 -4.35 -9.44
N ALA A 278 9.23 -5.62 -9.88
CA ALA A 278 8.18 -6.21 -10.70
C ALA A 278 6.87 -6.42 -9.92
N SER A 279 6.93 -6.66 -8.60
CA SER A 279 5.72 -6.78 -7.79
C SER A 279 5.03 -5.43 -7.58
N ASP A 280 5.80 -4.33 -7.42
CA ASP A 280 5.23 -2.97 -7.39
C ASP A 280 4.55 -2.62 -8.73
N ILE A 281 5.15 -3.01 -9.87
CA ILE A 281 4.56 -2.83 -11.19
C ILE A 281 3.21 -3.58 -11.31
N TYR A 282 3.12 -4.79 -10.76
CA TYR A 282 1.86 -5.54 -10.71
C TYR A 282 0.79 -4.77 -9.93
N SER A 283 1.12 -4.32 -8.71
CA SER A 283 0.21 -3.58 -7.85
C SER A 283 -0.24 -2.26 -8.49
N LEU A 284 0.67 -1.56 -9.18
CA LEU A 284 0.38 -0.37 -9.98
C LEU A 284 -0.57 -0.66 -11.15
N GLY A 285 -0.51 -1.85 -11.75
CA GLY A 285 -1.46 -2.29 -12.77
C GLY A 285 -2.87 -2.51 -12.18
N VAL A 286 -2.97 -3.15 -11.02
CA VAL A 286 -4.25 -3.31 -10.30
C VAL A 286 -4.83 -1.96 -9.91
N LEU A 287 -4.00 -1.03 -9.43
CA LEU A 287 -4.40 0.35 -9.13
C LEU A 287 -5.01 1.05 -10.36
N ALA A 288 -4.36 0.96 -11.51
CA ALA A 288 -4.86 1.54 -12.75
C ALA A 288 -6.18 0.92 -13.21
N TRP A 289 -6.35 -0.39 -13.04
CA TRP A 289 -7.63 -1.06 -13.26
C TRP A 289 -8.72 -0.48 -12.35
N GLN A 290 -8.45 -0.31 -11.05
CA GLN A 290 -9.44 0.22 -10.12
C GLN A 290 -9.82 1.67 -10.41
N MET A 291 -8.86 2.52 -10.77
CA MET A 291 -9.15 3.90 -11.17
C MET A 291 -10.10 3.96 -12.38
N LEU A 292 -10.02 2.98 -13.27
CA LEU A 292 -10.91 2.88 -14.42
C LEU A 292 -12.25 2.22 -14.06
N SER A 293 -12.23 1.12 -13.31
CA SER A 293 -13.42 0.29 -13.05
C SER A 293 -14.30 0.83 -11.93
N GLN A 294 -13.74 1.68 -11.06
CA GLN A 294 -14.36 2.18 -9.83
C GLN A 294 -14.82 1.05 -8.89
N LYS A 295 -14.16 -0.11 -8.98
CA LYS A 295 -14.50 -1.31 -8.20
C LYS A 295 -13.34 -1.76 -7.34
N ILE A 296 -13.64 -2.28 -6.17
CA ILE A 296 -12.64 -2.94 -5.31
C ILE A 296 -12.17 -4.24 -6.00
N PRO A 297 -10.85 -4.49 -6.12
CA PRO A 297 -10.34 -5.72 -6.72
C PRO A 297 -10.88 -6.97 -6.01
N PHE A 298 -11.50 -7.87 -6.77
CA PHE A 298 -12.12 -9.10 -6.25
C PHE A 298 -13.17 -8.84 -5.15
N ALA A 299 -13.96 -7.77 -5.27
CA ALA A 299 -15.03 -7.43 -4.34
C ALA A 299 -15.93 -8.65 -4.00
N GLY A 300 -16.24 -8.82 -2.71
CA GLY A 300 -17.08 -9.92 -2.20
C GLY A 300 -16.32 -11.21 -1.87
N PHE A 301 -15.07 -11.37 -2.27
CA PHE A 301 -14.26 -12.53 -1.90
C PHE A 301 -13.48 -12.33 -0.60
N HIS A 302 -13.31 -13.41 0.17
CA HIS A 302 -12.42 -13.39 1.33
C HIS A 302 -10.95 -13.37 0.90
N ALA A 303 -10.08 -12.82 1.75
CA ALA A 303 -8.64 -12.67 1.47
C ALA A 303 -8.00 -13.96 0.92
N HIS A 304 -8.20 -15.11 1.57
CA HIS A 304 -7.62 -16.38 1.12
C HIS A 304 -8.09 -16.79 -0.30
N THR A 305 -9.35 -16.49 -0.65
CA THR A 305 -9.90 -16.73 -1.99
C THR A 305 -9.26 -15.82 -3.02
N ILE A 306 -9.06 -14.54 -2.69
CA ILE A 306 -8.38 -13.57 -3.57
C ILE A 306 -6.95 -14.03 -3.86
N LEU A 307 -6.23 -14.45 -2.82
CA LEU A 307 -4.86 -14.96 -2.96
C LEU A 307 -4.82 -16.22 -3.86
N TYR A 308 -5.74 -17.16 -3.63
CA TYR A 308 -5.87 -18.36 -4.46
C TYR A 308 -6.15 -18.03 -5.93
N LEU A 309 -7.14 -17.18 -6.20
CA LEU A 309 -7.52 -16.78 -7.56
C LEU A 309 -6.37 -16.06 -8.28
N THR A 310 -5.70 -15.15 -7.58
CA THR A 310 -4.55 -14.41 -8.10
C THR A 310 -3.40 -15.36 -8.45
N GLY A 311 -3.08 -16.30 -7.54
CA GLY A 311 -2.08 -17.34 -7.77
C GLY A 311 -2.42 -18.26 -8.96
N LYS A 312 -3.71 -18.45 -9.27
CA LYS A 312 -4.19 -19.18 -10.45
C LYS A 312 -4.24 -18.36 -11.74
N GLY A 313 -3.75 -17.12 -11.73
CA GLY A 313 -3.74 -16.26 -12.91
C GLY A 313 -5.07 -15.58 -13.21
N LYS A 314 -6.03 -15.62 -12.29
CA LYS A 314 -7.26 -14.82 -12.41
C LYS A 314 -6.96 -13.36 -12.07
N ARG A 315 -7.69 -12.45 -12.71
CA ARG A 315 -7.60 -11.00 -12.51
C ARG A 315 -9.00 -10.42 -12.29
N PRO A 316 -9.12 -9.21 -11.73
CA PRO A 316 -10.40 -8.52 -11.67
C PRO A 316 -11.02 -8.37 -13.06
N ILE A 317 -12.35 -8.47 -13.13
CA ILE A 317 -13.09 -8.40 -14.39
C ILE A 317 -12.97 -6.98 -14.96
N ASP A 318 -12.58 -6.89 -16.22
CA ASP A 318 -12.42 -5.62 -16.94
C ASP A 318 -13.09 -5.60 -18.32
N ASP A 319 -13.95 -6.60 -18.56
CA ASP A 319 -14.79 -6.68 -19.75
C ASP A 319 -15.76 -5.49 -19.80
N ASN A 320 -16.00 -4.98 -21.01
CA ASN A 320 -16.93 -3.87 -21.29
C ASN A 320 -16.61 -2.52 -20.62
N LEU A 321 -15.41 -2.32 -20.07
CA LEU A 321 -14.95 -0.99 -19.65
C LEU A 321 -14.46 -0.19 -20.85
N ASP A 322 -15.09 0.95 -21.14
CA ASP A 322 -14.51 1.94 -22.05
C ASP A 322 -13.38 2.68 -21.31
N ASP A 323 -12.17 2.64 -21.86
CA ASP A 323 -11.03 3.31 -21.28
C ASP A 323 -10.80 4.72 -21.83
N GLY A 324 -11.51 5.10 -22.89
CA GLY A 324 -11.31 6.37 -23.60
C GLY A 324 -9.98 6.46 -24.36
N PHE A 325 -9.23 5.36 -24.49
CA PHE A 325 -7.92 5.29 -25.16
C PHE A 325 -7.85 4.18 -26.21
N ASN A 326 -9.00 3.78 -26.77
CA ASN A 326 -9.11 2.69 -27.75
C ASN A 326 -8.44 1.39 -27.25
N GLY A 327 -8.58 1.08 -25.96
CA GLY A 327 -8.00 -0.11 -25.35
C GLY A 327 -6.54 0.02 -24.94
N THR A 328 -5.86 1.13 -25.23
CA THR A 328 -4.42 1.30 -24.93
C THR A 328 -4.17 1.34 -23.42
N TYR A 329 -5.06 1.96 -22.65
CA TYR A 329 -4.96 2.02 -21.19
C TYR A 329 -5.17 0.63 -20.58
N LYS A 330 -6.20 -0.10 -21.06
CA LYS A 330 -6.44 -1.48 -20.63
C LYS A 330 -5.28 -2.41 -20.94
N LYS A 331 -4.77 -2.33 -22.18
CA LYS A 331 -3.61 -3.12 -22.58
C LYS A 331 -2.42 -2.87 -21.66
N LEU A 332 -2.15 -1.61 -21.30
CA LEU A 332 -1.00 -1.27 -20.45
C LEU A 332 -1.11 -1.88 -19.05
N TYR A 333 -2.22 -1.70 -18.33
CA TYR A 333 -2.33 -2.33 -17.00
C TYR A 333 -2.37 -3.87 -17.11
N ARG A 334 -2.87 -4.41 -18.23
CA ARG A 334 -2.85 -5.85 -18.50
C ARG A 334 -1.44 -6.41 -18.68
N ASP A 335 -0.58 -5.67 -19.36
CA ASP A 335 0.84 -6.01 -19.48
C ASP A 335 1.53 -5.95 -18.10
N MET A 336 1.14 -4.99 -17.24
CA MET A 336 1.71 -4.80 -15.89
C MET A 336 1.31 -5.86 -14.88
N TRP A 337 0.06 -6.34 -14.88
CA TRP A 337 -0.39 -7.39 -13.95
C TRP A 337 -0.18 -8.82 -14.50
N SER A 338 0.74 -8.99 -15.45
CA SER A 338 1.07 -10.29 -16.02
C SER A 338 1.44 -11.30 -14.93
N GLN A 339 1.02 -12.55 -15.12
CA GLN A 339 1.37 -13.67 -14.23
C GLN A 339 2.89 -13.90 -14.17
N ASP A 340 3.56 -13.74 -15.32
CA ASP A 340 5.01 -13.84 -15.42
C ASP A 340 5.62 -12.45 -15.19
N MET A 341 6.39 -12.31 -14.10
CA MET A 341 7.05 -11.06 -13.73
C MET A 341 7.98 -10.53 -14.82
N LYS A 342 8.59 -11.41 -15.64
CA LYS A 342 9.54 -11.01 -16.69
C LYS A 342 8.85 -10.37 -17.89
N LYS A 343 7.54 -10.59 -18.05
CA LYS A 343 6.73 -9.98 -19.11
C LYS A 343 6.21 -8.59 -18.75
N ARG A 344 6.34 -8.18 -17.49
CA ARG A 344 5.87 -6.87 -17.03
C ARG A 344 6.80 -5.78 -17.60
N PRO A 345 6.26 -4.69 -18.15
CA PRO A 345 7.07 -3.62 -18.72
C PRO A 345 7.85 -2.87 -17.64
N MET A 346 9.04 -2.39 -17.98
CA MET A 346 9.81 -1.51 -17.09
C MET A 346 9.09 -0.17 -16.88
N LEU A 347 9.29 0.46 -15.71
CA LEU A 347 8.68 1.77 -15.39
C LEU A 347 8.99 2.85 -16.43
N ARG A 348 10.21 2.93 -16.96
CA ARG A 348 10.54 3.83 -18.08
C ARG A 348 9.61 3.66 -19.30
N VAL A 349 9.22 2.43 -19.62
CA VAL A 349 8.32 2.14 -20.76
C VAL A 349 6.88 2.54 -20.42
N ILE A 350 6.47 2.29 -19.17
CA ILE A 350 5.15 2.68 -18.65
C ILE A 350 5.00 4.21 -18.69
N ILE A 351 5.96 4.95 -18.12
CA ILE A 351 5.98 6.42 -18.07
C ILE A 351 5.92 7.03 -19.48
N ASN A 352 6.67 6.47 -20.44
CA ASN A 352 6.61 6.94 -21.83
C ASN A 352 5.24 6.71 -22.46
N LYS A 353 4.62 5.54 -22.23
CA LYS A 353 3.27 5.24 -22.73
C LYS A 353 2.22 6.17 -22.12
N LEU A 354 2.31 6.46 -20.83
CA LEU A 354 1.41 7.39 -20.14
C LEU A 354 1.58 8.83 -20.63
N SER A 355 2.82 9.27 -20.89
CA SER A 355 3.09 10.58 -21.47
C SER A 355 2.48 10.71 -22.88
N ASN A 356 2.54 9.66 -23.70
CA ASN A 356 1.88 9.67 -25.00
C ASN A 356 0.34 9.71 -24.88
N MET A 357 -0.25 9.08 -23.86
CA MET A 357 -1.68 9.17 -23.59
C MET A 357 -2.08 10.58 -23.15
N GLU A 358 -1.25 11.22 -22.32
CA GLU A 358 -1.43 12.62 -21.88
C GLU A 358 -1.38 13.60 -23.06
N LEU A 359 -0.44 13.46 -23.99
CA LEU A 359 -0.38 14.31 -25.20
C LEU A 359 -1.63 14.17 -26.07
N ARG A 360 -2.16 12.94 -26.22
CA ARG A 360 -3.40 12.68 -26.98
C ARG A 360 -4.64 13.32 -26.37
N ILE A 361 -4.66 13.50 -25.05
CA ILE A 361 -5.73 14.22 -24.35
C ILE A 361 -5.70 15.70 -24.72
N VAL A 362 -4.51 16.31 -24.68
CA VAL A 362 -4.32 17.75 -24.92
C VAL A 362 -4.43 18.10 -26.42
N GLY A 363 -4.58 17.10 -27.30
CA GLY A 363 -4.72 17.29 -28.74
C GLY A 363 -3.40 17.55 -29.47
N ILE A 364 -2.26 17.36 -28.80
CA ILE A 364 -0.93 17.52 -29.37
C ILE A 364 -0.54 16.16 -29.99
N ARG A 365 -0.47 16.12 -31.33
CA ARG A 365 -0.12 14.92 -32.11
C ARG A 365 1.37 14.66 -32.17
#